data_AF-A0A376TTJ0-F1
#
_entry.id   AF-A0A376TTJ0-F1
#
_cell.length_a   1.000
_cell.length_b   1.000
_cell.length_c   1.000
_cell.angle_alpha   90.00
_cell.angle_beta   90.00
_cell.angle_gamma   90.00
#
_symmetry.space_group_name_H-M   'P 1'
#
loop_
_entity.id
_entity.type
_entity.pdbx_description
1 polymer ?
#
loop_
_entity_poly.entity_id
_entity_poly.type
_entity_poly.pdbx_seq_one_letter_code
_entity_poly.pdbx_strand_id
1 'polypeptide(L)' 'MGLSGSGKSTMVRLLNRLIEPTRGQVLIDGVDIAKISDAELREVRRKKDWRWSSSPLP' A
#
# COMPACT_ATOMS: atom_id res chain seq x y z
N MET A 1 -16.69 2.05 10.42
CA MET A 1 -16.89 1.93 8.96
C MET A 1 -16.60 3.28 8.32
N GLY A 2 -15.61 3.40 7.42
CA GLY A 2 -15.30 4.70 6.83
C GLY A 2 -16.40 5.16 5.87
N LEU A 3 -16.76 6.45 5.94
CA LEU A 3 -17.80 7.10 5.13
C LEU A 3 -17.67 6.80 3.62
N SER A 4 -18.80 6.64 2.92
CA SER A 4 -18.81 6.54 1.46
C SER A 4 -18.15 7.80 0.86
N GLY A 5 -17.30 7.63 -0.16
CA GLY A 5 -16.57 8.75 -0.78
C GLY A 5 -15.24 9.15 -0.14
N SER A 6 -14.86 8.61 1.04
CA SER A 6 -13.60 9.00 1.72
C SER A 6 -12.31 8.48 1.06
N GLY A 7 -12.38 7.86 -0.12
CA GLY A 7 -11.20 7.39 -0.86
C GLY A 7 -10.63 6.02 -0.49
N LYS A 8 -11.24 5.27 0.44
CA LYS A 8 -10.77 3.92 0.84
C LYS A 8 -10.61 2.97 -0.34
N SER A 9 -11.61 2.91 -1.22
CA SER A 9 -11.57 2.04 -2.40
C SER A 9 -10.49 2.49 -3.41
N THR A 10 -10.26 3.79 -3.53
CA THR A 10 -9.16 4.36 -4.33
C THR A 10 -7.81 3.93 -3.77
N MET A 11 -7.63 3.99 -2.45
CA MET A 11 -6.39 3.59 -1.78
C MET A 11 -6.09 2.10 -1.97
N VAL A 12 -7.09 1.23 -1.83
CA VAL A 12 -6.93 -0.22 -2.08
C VAL A 12 -6.56 -0.49 -3.54
N ARG A 13 -7.15 0.23 -4.49
CA ARG A 13 -6.81 0.11 -5.92
C ARG A 13 -5.38 0.56 -6.21
N LEU A 14 -4.92 1.66 -5.61
CA LEU A 14 -3.53 2.13 -5.73
C LEU A 14 -2.54 1.11 -5.19
N LEU A 15 -2.80 0.53 -4.00
CA LEU A 15 -1.97 -0.51 -3.39
C LEU A 15 -1.87 -1.77 -4.25
N ASN A 16 -2.95 -2.11 -4.95
CA ASN A 16 -3.00 -3.25 -5.85
C ASN A 16 -2.53 -2.91 -7.28
N ARG A 17 -2.06 -1.68 -7.54
CA ARG A 17 -1.70 -1.16 -8.87
C ARG A 17 -2.82 -1.32 -9.92
N LEU A 18 -4.07 -1.30 -9.48
CA LEU A 18 -5.24 -1.31 -10.36
C LEU A 18 -5.49 0.06 -11.00
N ILE A 19 -4.95 1.12 -10.39
CA ILE A 19 -4.93 2.50 -10.91
C ILE A 19 -3.58 3.14 -10.56
N GLU A 20 -3.13 4.08 -11.37
CA GLU A 20 -1.93 4.87 -11.07
C GLU A 20 -2.27 6.15 -10.28
N PRO A 21 -1.38 6.60 -9.38
CA PRO A 21 -1.56 7.87 -8.69
C PRO A 21 -1.43 9.03 -9.69
N THR A 22 -2.39 9.96 -9.68
CA THR A 22 -2.32 11.15 -10.54
C THR A 22 -1.09 12.01 -10.22
N ARG A 23 -0.66 12.04 -8.95
CA ARG A 23 0.56 12.69 -8.46
C ARG A 23 1.09 11.96 -7.22
N GLY A 24 2.39 12.08 -6.97
CA GLY A 24 3.05 11.47 -5.83
C GLY A 24 3.49 10.03 -6.07
N GLN A 25 3.85 9.33 -5.00
CA GLN A 25 4.34 7.96 -5.05
C GLN A 25 3.77 7.14 -3.89
N VAL A 26 3.55 5.85 -4.11
CA VAL A 26 3.07 4.92 -3.09
C VAL A 26 4.25 4.07 -2.64
N LEU A 27 4.72 4.33 -1.43
CA LEU A 27 5.85 3.60 -0.86
C LEU A 27 5.35 2.52 0.10
N ILE A 28 5.83 1.29 -0.09
CA ILE A 28 5.73 0.23 0.91
C ILE A 28 7.14 -0.08 1.39
N ASP A 29 7.39 0.18 2.68
CA ASP A 29 8.70 -0.05 3.32
C ASP A 29 9.85 0.64 2.58
N GLY A 30 9.60 1.86 2.08
CA GLY A 30 10.55 2.65 1.30
C GLY A 30 10.61 2.30 -0.19
N VAL A 31 9.91 1.27 -0.64
CA VAL A 31 9.90 0.82 -2.04
C VAL A 31 8.68 1.39 -2.77
N ASP A 32 8.93 2.09 -3.89
CA ASP A 32 7.87 2.60 -4.75
C ASP A 32 7.19 1.44 -5.50
N ILE A 33 6.02 1.04 -5.03
CA ILE A 33 5.32 -0.12 -5.58
C ILE A 33 4.86 0.14 -7.02
N ALA A 34 4.73 1.39 -7.44
CA ALA A 34 4.33 1.74 -8.80
C ALA A 34 5.47 1.56 -9.81
N LYS A 35 6.72 1.36 -9.36
CA LYS A 35 7.91 1.27 -10.23
C LYS A 35 8.62 -0.09 -10.21
N ILE A 36 8.24 -0.99 -9.30
CA ILE A 36 8.86 -2.33 -9.21
C ILE A 36 8.22 -3.33 -10.17
N SER A 37 8.93 -4.42 -10.47
CA SER A 37 8.44 -5.55 -11.28
C SER A 37 7.45 -6.45 -10.50
N ASP A 38 6.72 -7.32 -11.19
CA ASP A 38 5.80 -8.29 -10.55
C ASP A 38 6.52 -9.30 -9.65
N ALA A 39 7.80 -9.59 -9.92
CA ALA A 39 8.61 -10.45 -9.09
C ALA A 39 8.96 -9.78 -7.75
N GLU A 40 9.35 -8.50 -7.79
CA GLU A 40 9.63 -7.69 -6.61
C GLU A 40 8.35 -7.41 -5.80
N LEU A 41 7.23 -7.15 -6.47
CA LEU A 41 5.94 -6.94 -5.81
C LEU A 41 5.51 -8.19 -5.01
N ARG A 42 5.77 -9.39 -5.55
CA ARG A 42 5.54 -10.65 -4.82
C ARG A 42 6.45 -10.77 -3.60
N GLU A 43 7.70 -10.35 -3.68
CA GLU A 43 8.61 -10.36 -2.54
C GLU A 43 8.18 -9.38 -1.44
N VAL A 44 7.76 -8.16 -1.82
CA VAL A 44 7.18 -7.17 -0.89
C VAL A 44 5.94 -7.73 -0.18
N ARG A 45 5.07 -8.44 -0.91
CA ARG A 45 3.88 -9.10 -0.32
C ARG A 45 4.23 -10.26 0.61
N ARG A 46 5.30 -11.02 0.32
CA ARG A 46 5.76 -12.15 1.15
C ARG A 46 6.45 -11.69 2.44
N LYS A 47 7.19 -10.59 2.40
CA LYS A 47 7.96 -10.08 3.55
C LYS A 47 7.11 -9.43 4.64
N LYS A 48 5.84 -9.13 4.38
CA LYS A 48 4.96 -8.53 5.38
C LYS A 48 4.30 -9.59 6.25
N ASP A 49 4.91 -9.84 7.40
CA ASP A 49 4.14 -10.13 8.61
C ASP A 49 3.31 -8.86 8.89
N TRP A 50 2.03 -8.85 8.49
CA TRP A 50 1.09 -7.76 8.81
C TRP A 50 0.73 -7.83 10.30
N ARG A 51 1.74 -7.73 11.16
CA ARG A 51 1.53 -7.35 12.54
C ARG A 51 1.33 -5.85 12.53
N TRP A 52 0.07 -5.45 12.60
CA TRP A 52 -0.25 -4.13 13.13
C TRP A 52 0.33 -4.09 14.55
N SER A 53 1.53 -3.53 14.67
CA SER A 53 2.14 -3.22 15.96
C SER A 53 1.30 -2.11 16.57
N SER A 54 0.24 -2.49 17.29
CA SER A 54 -0.35 -1.66 18.32
C SER A 54 0.62 -1.62 19.49
N SER A 55 1.81 -1.04 19.29
CA SER A 55 2.63 -0.62 20.41
C SER A 55 1.99 0.68 20.91
N PRO A 56 1.42 0.71 22.14
CA PRO A 56 1.00 1.97 22.71
C PRO A 56 2.25 2.84 22.82
N LEU A 57 2.24 3.99 22.15
CA LEU A 57 3.25 5.01 22.39
C LEU A 57 3.23 5.36 23.89
N PRO A 58 4.39 5.56 24.53
CA PRO A 58 4.48 5.87 25.95
C PRO A 58 3.73 7.15 26.32
#